data_AF-A0A3C1UZG7-F1
#
_entry.id   AF-A0A3C1UZG7-F1
#
_cell.length_a   1.000
_cell.length_b   1.000
_cell.length_c   1.000
_cell.angle_alpha   90.00
_cell.angle_beta   90.00
_cell.angle_gamma   90.00
#
_symmetry.space_group_name_H-M   'P 1'
#
loop_
_entity.id
_entity.type
_entity.pdbx_description
1 polymer ?
#
loop_
_entity_poly.entity_id
_entity_poly.type
_entity_poly.pdbx_seq_one_letter_code
_entity_poly.pdbx_strand_id
1 'polypeptide(L)'
;QAASIANLVSKIAQHTNSTTLNVSATANSMAANMTGFVPGKGGLDVNAMLAADLKAYILLDIYPQYDFHHSLQAVEALSNEDTFVISLNSFKDD
;
A
#
# COMPACT_ATOMS: atom_id res chain seq x y z
N GLN A 1 13.44 2.19 11.70
CA GLN A 1 14.51 1.37 11.09
C GLN A 1 14.79 1.76 9.63
N ALA A 2 13.77 1.93 8.78
CA ALA A 2 13.94 2.28 7.36
C ALA A 2 14.80 3.54 7.10
N ALA A 3 14.59 4.63 7.85
CA ALA A 3 15.37 5.86 7.69
C ALA A 3 16.88 5.65 7.97
N SER A 4 17.22 4.81 8.96
CA SER A 4 18.62 4.49 9.29
C SER A 4 19.31 3.72 8.16
N ILE A 5 18.59 2.79 7.53
CA ILE A 5 19.07 2.02 6.37
C ILE A 5 19.28 2.95 5.17
N ALA A 6 18.29 3.79 4.84
CA ALA A 6 18.39 4.75 3.74
C ALA A 6 19.57 5.71 3.93
N ASN A 7 19.80 6.19 5.16
CA ASN A 7 20.94 7.03 5.48
C ASN A 7 22.28 6.30 5.29
N LEU A 8 22.37 5.04 5.70
CA LEU A 8 23.58 4.22 5.49
C LEU A 8 23.87 4.03 3.99
N VAL A 9 22.84 3.69 3.20
CA VAL A 9 22.97 3.55 1.73
C VAL A 9 23.47 4.86 1.10
N SER A 10 22.93 6.00 1.52
CA SER A 10 23.36 7.33 1.05
C SER A 10 24.83 7.60 1.39
N LYS A 11 25.29 7.26 2.60
CA LYS A 11 26.69 7.41 3.00
C LYS A 11 27.64 6.55 2.17
N ILE A 12 27.26 5.30 1.89
CA ILE A 12 28.07 4.41 1.05
C ILE A 12 28.24 5.03 -0.34
N ALA A 13 27.14 5.46 -0.98
CA ALA A 13 27.18 6.07 -2.30
C ALA A 13 28.08 7.33 -2.36
N GLN A 14 28.04 8.16 -1.30
CA GLN A 14 28.93 9.32 -1.18
C GLN A 14 30.40 8.93 -1.09
N HIS A 15 30.75 7.93 -0.29
CA HIS A 15 32.14 7.49 -0.12
C HIS A 15 32.71 6.72 -1.32
N THR A 16 31.86 6.15 -2.18
CA THR A 16 32.26 5.41 -3.38
C THR A 16 32.10 6.20 -4.68
N ASN A 17 31.75 7.49 -4.60
CA ASN A 17 31.44 8.33 -5.77
C ASN A 17 30.40 7.67 -6.71
N SER A 18 29.35 7.11 -6.12
CA SER A 18 28.27 6.39 -6.82
C SER A 18 26.92 7.07 -6.60
N THR A 19 25.89 6.64 -7.35
CA THR A 19 24.50 7.08 -7.17
C THR A 19 23.64 5.99 -6.53
N THR A 20 22.49 6.38 -5.99
CA THR A 20 21.50 5.46 -5.43
C THR A 20 20.29 5.36 -6.35
N LEU A 21 19.76 4.14 -6.52
CA LEU A 21 18.48 3.90 -7.17
C LEU A 21 17.51 3.29 -6.16
N ASN A 22 16.47 4.04 -5.78
CA ASN A 22 15.37 3.52 -4.98
C ASN A 22 14.30 2.96 -5.92
N VAL A 23 14.13 1.64 -5.88
CA VAL A 23 13.11 0.95 -6.68
C VAL A 23 11.77 1.03 -5.94
N SER A 24 10.70 1.36 -6.66
CA SER A 24 9.35 1.36 -6.09
C SER A 24 8.84 -0.07 -5.87
N ALA A 25 7.92 -0.23 -4.91
CA ALA A 25 7.33 -1.54 -4.64
C ALA A 25 6.50 -2.07 -5.82
N THR A 26 5.74 -1.18 -6.47
CA THR A 26 4.93 -1.49 -7.66
C THR A 26 5.10 -0.42 -8.75
N ALA A 27 4.57 -0.68 -9.95
CA ALA A 27 4.71 0.20 -11.11
C ALA A 27 4.18 1.63 -10.84
N ASN A 28 3.04 1.76 -10.16
CA ASN A 28 2.39 3.05 -9.92
C ASN A 28 2.69 3.67 -8.54
N SER A 29 3.47 3.01 -7.67
CA SER A 29 3.71 3.57 -6.32
C SER A 29 4.43 4.91 -6.38
N MET A 30 5.35 5.10 -7.33
CA MET A 30 6.06 6.38 -7.48
C MET A 30 5.11 7.49 -7.91
N ALA A 31 4.29 7.24 -8.93
CA ALA A 31 3.31 8.22 -9.41
C ALA A 31 2.27 8.56 -8.33
N ALA A 32 1.79 7.56 -7.57
CA ALA A 32 0.88 7.77 -6.44
C ALA A 32 1.47 8.72 -5.39
N ASN A 33 2.74 8.53 -5.01
CA ASN A 33 3.41 9.46 -4.09
C ASN A 33 3.56 10.86 -4.69
N MET A 34 3.96 10.96 -5.97
CA MET A 34 4.16 12.26 -6.64
C MET A 34 2.87 13.07 -6.79
N THR A 35 1.72 12.41 -6.92
CA THR A 35 0.41 13.07 -7.03
C THR A 35 -0.27 13.28 -5.68
N GLY A 36 0.34 12.84 -4.57
CA GLY A 36 -0.26 12.92 -3.25
C GLY A 36 -1.41 11.95 -3.03
N PHE A 37 -1.44 10.83 -3.77
CA PHE A 37 -2.36 9.71 -3.57
C PHE A 37 -1.94 8.89 -2.34
N VAL A 38 -1.99 9.55 -1.19
CA VAL A 38 -1.68 9.02 0.14
C VAL A 38 -2.75 9.52 1.12
N PRO A 39 -2.94 8.86 2.28
CA PRO A 39 -3.88 9.35 3.28
C PRO A 39 -3.56 10.79 3.68
N GLY A 40 -4.57 11.66 3.58
CA GLY A 40 -4.47 13.05 4.03
C GLY A 40 -4.42 13.16 5.56
N LYS A 41 -4.47 14.39 6.09
CA LYS A 41 -4.51 14.61 7.55
C LYS A 41 -5.74 13.93 8.15
N GLY A 42 -5.51 12.99 9.07
CA GLY A 42 -6.57 12.19 9.70
C GLY A 42 -7.08 11.03 8.84
N GLY A 43 -6.52 10.84 7.64
CA GLY A 43 -6.76 9.65 6.83
C GLY A 43 -6.11 8.42 7.45
N LEU A 44 -6.69 7.26 7.17
CA LEU A 44 -6.21 5.97 7.66
C LEU A 44 -5.25 5.35 6.65
N ASP A 45 -4.17 4.75 7.14
CA ASP A 45 -3.45 3.76 6.34
C ASP A 45 -4.28 2.47 6.20
N VAL A 46 -3.87 1.60 5.28
CA VAL A 46 -4.69 0.42 4.94
C VAL A 46 -4.89 -0.54 6.11
N ASN A 47 -3.90 -0.71 7.00
CA ASN A 47 -4.05 -1.60 8.16
C ASN A 47 -5.05 -1.01 9.16
N ALA A 48 -4.99 0.31 9.36
CA ALA A 48 -5.96 1.02 10.19
C ALA A 48 -7.37 0.99 9.55
N MET A 49 -7.49 1.08 8.22
CA MET A 49 -8.78 0.94 7.53
C MET A 49 -9.41 -0.42 7.80
N LEU A 50 -8.66 -1.51 7.61
CA LEU A 50 -9.15 -2.88 7.84
C LEU A 50 -9.54 -3.12 9.31
N ALA A 51 -8.91 -2.43 10.26
CA ALA A 51 -9.25 -2.52 11.68
C ALA A 51 -10.42 -1.61 12.12
N ALA A 52 -10.82 -0.63 11.30
CA ALA A 52 -11.76 0.43 11.69
C ALA A 52 -13.24 0.11 11.44
N ASP A 53 -13.59 -1.15 11.15
CA ASP A 53 -14.96 -1.61 10.84
C ASP A 53 -15.69 -0.68 9.84
N LEU A 54 -14.96 -0.24 8.80
CA LEU A 54 -15.50 0.63 7.77
C LEU A 54 -16.58 -0.11 6.98
N LYS A 55 -17.67 0.58 6.66
CA LYS A 55 -18.84 -0.01 5.97
C LYS A 55 -18.74 0.02 4.45
N ALA A 56 -17.72 0.66 3.89
CA ALA A 56 -17.56 0.75 2.45
C ALA A 56 -16.09 0.82 2.03
N TYR A 57 -15.76 0.13 0.93
CA TYR A 57 -14.43 0.12 0.32
C TYR A 57 -14.53 0.23 -1.20
N ILE A 58 -13.54 0.89 -1.79
CA ILE A 58 -13.27 0.87 -3.23
C ILE A 58 -11.88 0.26 -3.42
N LEU A 59 -11.82 -0.84 -4.16
CA LEU A 59 -10.58 -1.50 -4.53
C LEU A 59 -10.25 -1.11 -5.98
N LEU A 60 -9.03 -0.60 -6.19
CA LEU A 60 -8.54 -0.16 -7.50
C LEU A 60 -7.42 -1.09 -7.97
N ASP A 61 -7.78 -2.14 -8.71
CA ASP A 61 -6.88 -3.22 -9.13
C ASP A 61 -6.10 -3.83 -7.94
N ILE A 62 -6.85 -4.15 -6.88
CA ILE A 62 -6.34 -4.78 -5.65
C ILE A 62 -7.07 -6.11 -5.44
N TYR A 63 -6.31 -7.18 -5.28
CA TYR A 63 -6.76 -8.55 -5.07
C TYR A 63 -6.51 -8.91 -3.59
N PRO A 64 -7.54 -8.90 -2.71
CA PRO A 64 -7.38 -9.01 -1.26
C PRO A 64 -6.54 -10.20 -0.76
N GLN A 65 -6.68 -11.33 -1.45
CA GLN A 65 -5.99 -12.58 -1.16
C GLN A 65 -4.49 -12.53 -1.46
N TYR A 66 -4.01 -11.58 -2.27
CA TYR A 66 -2.63 -11.53 -2.76
C TYR A 66 -1.89 -10.24 -2.38
N ASP A 67 -2.57 -9.09 -2.40
CA ASP A 67 -1.89 -7.79 -2.35
C ASP A 67 -1.72 -7.22 -0.94
N PHE A 68 -2.33 -7.86 0.07
CA PHE A 68 -2.23 -7.42 1.46
C PHE A 68 -1.18 -8.23 2.22
N HIS A 69 -0.43 -7.54 3.09
CA HIS A 69 0.51 -8.20 4.00
C HIS A 69 -0.16 -9.22 4.92
N HIS A 70 -1.40 -8.95 5.36
CA HIS A 70 -2.26 -9.86 6.10
C HIS A 70 -3.53 -10.17 5.29
N SER A 71 -3.40 -11.02 4.28
CA SER A 71 -4.50 -11.36 3.37
C SER A 71 -5.75 -11.91 4.08
N LEU A 72 -5.60 -12.74 5.11
CA LEU A 72 -6.73 -13.24 5.89
C LEU A 72 -7.55 -12.12 6.54
N GLN A 73 -6.87 -11.15 7.16
CA GLN A 73 -7.53 -9.99 7.78
C GLN A 73 -8.23 -9.11 6.72
N ALA A 74 -7.59 -8.93 5.56
CA ALA A 74 -8.18 -8.16 4.46
C ALA A 74 -9.45 -8.83 3.94
N VAL A 75 -9.42 -10.13 3.68
CA VAL A 75 -10.59 -10.90 3.23
C VAL A 75 -11.71 -10.86 4.26
N GLU A 76 -11.41 -11.02 5.55
CA GLU A 76 -12.39 -10.96 6.63
C GLU A 76 -13.09 -9.59 6.70
N ALA A 77 -12.31 -8.50 6.70
CA ALA A 77 -12.86 -7.15 6.77
C ALA A 77 -13.68 -6.79 5.52
N LEU A 78 -13.27 -7.25 4.34
CA LEU A 78 -13.93 -6.94 3.07
C LEU A 78 -15.15 -7.82 2.78
N SER A 79 -15.23 -9.01 3.39
CA SER A 79 -16.34 -9.97 3.18
C SER A 79 -17.40 -9.92 4.29
N ASN A 80 -17.30 -8.96 5.21
CA ASN A 80 -18.29 -8.77 6.27
C ASN A 80 -19.67 -8.41 5.69
N GLU A 81 -20.74 -8.98 6.24
CA GLU A 81 -22.11 -8.81 5.73
C GLU A 81 -22.58 -7.34 5.69
N ASP A 82 -22.07 -6.51 6.61
CA ASP A 82 -22.40 -5.08 6.70
C ASP A 82 -21.45 -4.18 5.88
N THR A 83 -20.58 -4.78 5.06
CA THR A 83 -19.56 -4.07 4.28
C THR A 83 -19.88 -4.07 2.79
N PHE A 84 -19.93 -2.87 2.20
CA PHE A 84 -20.13 -2.70 0.78
C PHE A 84 -18.80 -2.50 0.04
N VAL A 85 -18.45 -3.43 -0.85
CA VAL A 85 -17.19 -3.37 -1.60
C VAL A 85 -17.45 -3.15 -3.08
N ILE A 86 -16.82 -2.11 -3.65
CA ILE A 86 -16.71 -1.93 -5.09
C ILE A 86 -15.32 -2.41 -5.50
N SER A 87 -15.25 -3.48 -6.29
CA SER A 87 -14.00 -3.98 -6.88
C SER A 87 -13.88 -3.55 -8.34
N LEU A 88 -12.86 -2.74 -8.64
CA LEU A 88 -12.50 -2.31 -9.98
C LEU A 88 -11.22 -3.05 -10.41
N ASN A 89 -11.33 -4.37 -10.55
CA ASN A 89 -10.22 -5.25 -10.91
C ASN A 89 -10.27 -5.66 -12.39
N SER A 90 -9.11 -5.84 -12.99
CA SER A 90 -8.99 -6.26 -14.40
C SER A 90 -9.43 -7.72 -14.61
N PHE A 91 -9.25 -8.57 -13.61
CA PHE A 91 -9.59 -9.98 -13.64
C PHE A 91 -10.61 -10.31 -12.56
N LYS A 92 -11.40 -11.36 -12.81
CA LYS A 92 -12.30 -11.90 -11.82
C LYS A 92 -11.47 -12.58 -10.72
N ASP A 93 -11.79 -12.29 -9.47
CA ASP A 93 -11.34 -13.10 -8.34
C ASP A 93 -11.96 -14.51 -8.43
N ASP A 94 -11.20 -15.53 -8.00
CA ASP A 94 -11.66 -16.95 -8.00
C ASP A 94 -12.81 -17.18 -7.01
#